data_AF-A0A0V9UH53-F1
#
_entry.id   AF-A0A0V9UH53-F1
#
_cell.length_a   1.000
_cell.length_b   1.000
_cell.length_c   1.000
_cell.angle_alpha   90.00
_cell.angle_beta   90.00
_cell.angle_gamma   90.00
#
_symmetry.space_group_name_H-M   'P 1'
#
loop_
_entity.id
_entity.type
_entity.pdbx_description
1 polymer ?
#
loop_
_entity_poly.entity_id
_entity_poly.type
_entity_poly.pdbx_seq_one_letter_code
_entity_poly.pdbx_strand_id
1 'polypeptide(L)'
;MTTLLLPPTAAPVRPFEDTRARLRALAAGAPRVYAVACIDEEPRRRWWFLGGGERQQRIEALYDRALLDTEDPRIAVEQVAGALIHAVVGRVLAPYALEGRVWDPGLDNLWLHQDSDGCIDWAGLADDTLRVLPEDRAAGQRDVVVLPCEQAMAVWTAHRAATALNAVHLALRSLAPLDRNRFWAIVGRTVVTGAAQLPVLGGASRRTAARRGQALLDAFVAAGYPVRGLAGLGQPSL
;
A
#
# COMPACT_ATOMS: atom_id res chain seq x y z
N MET A 1 -23.45 9.99 51.86
CA MET A 1 -23.15 10.67 50.59
C MET A 1 -22.32 9.71 49.75
N THR A 2 -22.95 9.07 48.76
CA THR A 2 -22.30 8.09 47.88
C THR A 2 -21.87 8.82 46.61
N THR A 3 -20.56 8.99 46.44
CA THR A 3 -19.99 9.57 45.22
C THR A 3 -20.20 8.61 44.06
N LEU A 4 -21.09 8.96 43.14
CA LEU A 4 -21.23 8.30 41.85
C LEU A 4 -19.97 8.58 41.02
N LEU A 5 -19.12 7.57 40.90
CA LEU A 5 -18.05 7.54 39.90
C LEU A 5 -18.71 7.45 38.52
N LEU A 6 -18.63 8.52 37.73
CA LEU A 6 -18.92 8.48 36.31
C LEU A 6 -18.02 7.41 35.66
N PRO A 7 -18.55 6.58 34.75
CA PRO A 7 -17.72 5.61 34.03
C PRO A 7 -16.60 6.36 33.28
N PRO A 8 -15.38 5.79 33.19
CA PRO A 8 -14.31 6.42 32.43
C PRO A 8 -14.78 6.64 30.99
N THR A 9 -14.70 7.89 30.54
CA THR A 9 -14.92 8.24 29.14
C THR A 9 -14.01 7.35 28.30
N ALA A 10 -14.58 6.61 27.35
CA ALA A 10 -13.78 5.75 26.47
C ALA A 10 -12.63 6.57 25.87
N ALA A 11 -11.41 6.06 25.96
CA ALA A 11 -10.25 6.74 25.39
C ALA A 11 -10.52 7.04 23.91
N PRO A 12 -10.17 8.24 23.41
CA PRO A 12 -10.40 8.59 22.02
C PRO A 12 -9.69 7.58 21.11
N VAL A 13 -10.42 7.06 20.12
CA VAL A 13 -9.89 6.11 19.13
C VAL A 13 -8.77 6.80 18.35
N ARG A 14 -7.58 6.17 18.30
CA ARG A 14 -6.43 6.71 17.56
C ARG A 14 -6.78 6.87 16.07
N PRO A 15 -6.33 7.93 15.38
CA PRO A 15 -6.63 8.15 13.96
C PRO A 15 -6.29 6.96 13.04
N PHE A 16 -5.17 6.28 13.31
CA PHE A 16 -4.79 5.07 12.59
C PHE A 16 -5.83 3.95 12.76
N GLU A 17 -6.25 3.66 13.99
CA GLU A 17 -7.23 2.62 14.31
C GLU A 17 -8.58 2.86 13.64
N ASP A 18 -9.00 4.11 13.66
CA ASP A 18 -10.22 4.58 13.03
C ASP A 18 -10.18 4.43 11.49
N THR A 19 -9.08 4.79 10.84
CA THR A 19 -8.88 4.54 9.40
C THR A 19 -8.79 3.03 9.12
N ARG A 20 -8.04 2.26 9.91
CA ARG A 20 -7.90 0.79 9.80
C ARG A 20 -9.26 0.09 9.85
N ALA A 21 -10.12 0.48 10.79
CA ALA A 21 -11.47 -0.07 10.93
C ALA A 21 -12.34 0.19 9.69
N ARG A 22 -12.32 1.42 9.14
CA ARG A 22 -13.04 1.73 7.90
C ARG A 22 -12.53 0.95 6.71
N LEU A 23 -11.21 0.80 6.58
CA LEU A 23 -10.62 0.03 5.48
C LEU A 23 -10.97 -1.47 5.56
N ARG A 24 -11.08 -2.04 6.77
CA ARG A 24 -11.56 -3.42 6.96
C ARG A 24 -13.00 -3.61 6.50
N ALA A 25 -13.82 -2.56 6.56
CA ALA A 25 -15.22 -2.61 6.14
C ALA A 25 -15.41 -2.50 4.61
N LEU A 26 -14.38 -2.12 3.83
CA LEU A 26 -14.50 -1.93 2.38
C LEU A 26 -14.82 -3.23 1.61
N ALA A 27 -14.31 -4.35 2.09
CA ALA A 27 -14.48 -5.65 1.46
C ALA A 27 -14.80 -6.69 2.53
N ALA A 28 -16.10 -6.92 2.80
CA ALA A 28 -16.57 -7.77 3.90
C ALA A 28 -15.98 -9.21 3.86
N GLY A 29 -15.81 -9.78 2.67
CA GLY A 29 -15.18 -11.10 2.49
C GLY A 29 -13.65 -11.10 2.55
N ALA A 30 -13.01 -9.93 2.57
CA ALA A 30 -11.57 -9.78 2.50
C ALA A 30 -11.09 -8.53 3.27
N PRO A 31 -11.33 -8.44 4.60
CA PRO A 31 -11.10 -7.23 5.40
C PRO A 31 -9.63 -6.81 5.45
N ARG A 32 -8.72 -7.75 5.17
CA ARG A 32 -7.28 -7.50 5.12
C ARG A 32 -6.83 -6.90 3.80
N VAL A 33 -7.63 -6.82 2.73
CA VAL A 33 -7.14 -6.43 1.39
C VAL A 33 -6.57 -5.00 1.35
N TYR A 34 -7.19 -4.07 2.07
CA TYR A 34 -6.76 -2.66 2.09
C TYR A 34 -6.22 -2.21 3.46
N ALA A 35 -6.75 -2.75 4.56
CA ALA A 35 -6.30 -2.39 5.90
C ALA A 35 -4.93 -2.99 6.24
N VAL A 36 -4.10 -2.26 6.97
CA VAL A 36 -2.79 -2.71 7.47
C VAL A 36 -2.83 -3.00 8.97
N ALA A 37 -1.97 -3.90 9.43
CA ALA A 37 -1.76 -4.16 10.86
C ALA A 37 -0.82 -3.13 11.50
N CYS A 38 -0.90 -2.97 12.82
CA CYS A 38 0.19 -2.39 13.61
C CYS A 38 1.03 -3.56 14.13
N ILE A 39 2.30 -3.64 13.72
CA ILE A 39 3.07 -4.87 13.91
C ILE A 39 3.40 -5.17 15.38
N ASP A 40 3.35 -4.15 16.25
CA ASP A 40 3.53 -4.31 17.69
C ASP A 40 2.34 -5.02 18.37
N GLU A 41 1.18 -5.07 17.69
CA GLU A 41 -0.02 -5.79 18.15
C GLU A 41 -0.08 -7.23 17.64
N GLU A 42 0.79 -7.61 16.69
CA GLU A 42 0.69 -8.87 15.97
C GLU A 42 1.74 -9.89 16.45
N PRO A 43 1.39 -11.20 16.50
CA PRO A 43 2.38 -12.23 16.73
C PRO A 43 3.35 -12.27 15.55
N ARG A 44 4.66 -12.22 15.78
CA ARG A 44 5.67 -12.14 14.71
C ARG A 44 5.81 -13.39 13.84
N ARG A 45 5.09 -14.48 14.16
CA ARG A 45 5.11 -15.72 13.38
C ARG A 45 4.48 -15.46 11.99
N ARG A 46 5.21 -15.79 10.92
CA ARG A 46 4.86 -15.54 9.49
C ARG A 46 4.89 -14.07 9.03
N TRP A 47 5.28 -13.17 9.91
CA TRP A 47 5.59 -11.80 9.52
C TRP A 47 7.07 -11.67 9.19
N TRP A 48 7.37 -10.91 8.14
CA TRP A 48 8.74 -10.58 7.79
C TRP A 48 8.84 -9.10 7.40
N PHE A 49 9.97 -8.51 7.78
CA PHE A 49 10.24 -7.10 7.53
C PHE A 49 10.77 -6.92 6.11
N LEU A 50 10.11 -6.09 5.30
CA LEU A 50 10.50 -5.87 3.91
C LEU A 50 11.88 -5.21 3.80
N GLY A 51 12.21 -4.32 4.72
CA GLY A 51 13.53 -3.71 4.84
C GLY A 51 14.62 -4.64 5.39
N GLY A 52 14.26 -5.83 5.87
CA GLY A 52 15.17 -6.77 6.51
C GLY A 52 16.10 -7.52 5.55
N GLY A 53 17.11 -8.18 6.13
CA GLY A 53 18.10 -8.98 5.38
C GLY A 53 17.51 -10.22 4.69
N GLU A 54 16.37 -10.73 5.15
CA GLU A 54 15.70 -11.90 4.56
C GLU A 54 14.89 -11.59 3.29
N ARG A 55 14.75 -10.31 2.88
CA ARG A 55 13.87 -9.90 1.77
C ARG A 55 14.06 -10.75 0.51
N GLN A 56 15.30 -10.99 0.11
CA GLN A 56 15.60 -11.73 -1.12
C GLN A 56 15.04 -13.15 -1.05
N GLN A 57 15.38 -13.89 0.01
CA GLN A 57 14.89 -15.25 0.24
C GLN A 57 13.36 -15.32 0.35
N ARG A 58 12.72 -14.32 0.96
CA ARG A 58 11.26 -14.26 1.09
C ARG A 58 10.57 -14.05 -0.26
N ILE A 59 11.14 -13.21 -1.12
CA ILE A 59 10.63 -12.97 -2.47
C ILE A 59 10.89 -14.17 -3.38
N GLU A 60 12.04 -14.84 -3.24
CA GLU A 60 12.32 -16.13 -3.89
C GLU A 60 11.27 -17.19 -3.53
N ALA A 61 10.95 -17.34 -2.24
CA ALA A 61 9.92 -18.29 -1.82
C ALA A 61 8.53 -17.98 -2.40
N LEU A 62 8.17 -16.70 -2.54
CA LEU A 62 6.92 -16.29 -3.20
C LEU A 62 6.93 -16.65 -4.69
N TYR A 63 8.07 -16.46 -5.34
CA TYR A 63 8.26 -16.78 -6.75
C TYR A 63 8.21 -18.27 -7.02
N ASP A 64 8.91 -19.08 -6.22
CA ASP A 64 8.87 -20.54 -6.30
C ASP A 64 7.45 -21.07 -6.07
N ARG A 65 6.71 -20.47 -5.13
CA ARG A 65 5.30 -20.81 -4.92
C ARG A 65 4.44 -20.44 -6.13
N ALA A 66 4.64 -19.26 -6.71
CA ALA A 66 3.88 -18.82 -7.89
C ALA A 66 4.16 -19.71 -9.10
N LEU A 67 5.38 -20.24 -9.26
CA LEU A 67 5.73 -21.20 -10.31
C LEU A 67 4.93 -22.50 -10.24
N LEU A 68 4.42 -22.88 -9.05
CA LEU A 68 3.53 -24.03 -8.92
C LEU A 68 2.13 -23.77 -9.50
N ASP A 69 1.69 -22.51 -9.55
CA ASP A 69 0.39 -22.12 -10.12
C ASP A 69 0.51 -21.79 -11.62
N THR A 70 1.68 -21.30 -12.05
CA THR A 70 1.98 -20.98 -13.44
C THR A 70 3.38 -21.44 -13.81
N GLU A 71 3.48 -22.43 -14.70
CA GLU A 71 4.78 -22.95 -15.18
C GLU A 71 5.58 -21.92 -16.01
N ASP A 72 5.04 -20.73 -16.29
CA ASP A 72 5.73 -19.64 -16.98
C ASP A 72 6.42 -18.68 -15.98
N PRO A 73 7.77 -18.64 -15.95
CA PRO A 73 8.55 -17.71 -15.14
C PRO A 73 8.14 -16.24 -15.24
N ARG A 74 7.67 -15.80 -16.41
CA ARG A 74 7.28 -14.40 -16.65
C ARG A 74 5.95 -14.08 -15.99
N ILE A 75 5.01 -15.04 -16.01
CA ILE A 75 3.72 -14.86 -15.34
C ILE A 75 3.93 -14.93 -13.82
N ALA A 76 4.73 -15.88 -13.32
CA ALA A 76 5.04 -16.01 -11.90
C ALA A 76 5.64 -14.73 -11.32
N VAL A 77 6.66 -14.15 -11.97
CA VAL A 77 7.30 -12.91 -11.48
C VAL A 77 6.33 -11.71 -11.50
N GLU A 78 5.45 -11.61 -12.50
CA GLU A 78 4.44 -10.55 -12.57
C GLU A 78 3.35 -10.71 -11.50
N GLN A 79 2.96 -11.94 -11.15
CA GLN A 79 2.02 -12.21 -10.05
C GLN A 79 2.62 -11.79 -8.70
N VAL A 80 3.87 -12.18 -8.42
CA VAL A 80 4.57 -11.75 -7.20
C VAL A 80 4.77 -10.24 -7.17
N ALA A 81 5.13 -9.63 -8.32
CA ALA A 81 5.20 -8.18 -8.45
C ALA A 81 3.87 -7.51 -8.09
N GLY A 82 2.75 -8.02 -8.62
CA GLY A 82 1.42 -7.51 -8.32
C GLY A 82 1.07 -7.56 -6.84
N ALA A 83 1.36 -8.68 -6.16
CA ALA A 83 1.12 -8.83 -4.72
C ALA A 83 1.94 -7.85 -3.87
N LEU A 84 3.24 -7.72 -4.16
CA LEU A 84 4.14 -6.79 -3.46
C LEU A 84 3.77 -5.32 -3.74
N ILE A 85 3.46 -4.98 -4.99
CA ILE A 85 3.01 -3.63 -5.38
C ILE A 85 1.70 -3.29 -4.67
N HIS A 86 0.76 -4.23 -4.58
CA HIS A 86 -0.48 -4.00 -3.83
C HIS A 86 -0.20 -3.77 -2.35
N ALA A 87 0.69 -4.56 -1.74
CA ALA A 87 1.08 -4.38 -0.34
C ALA A 87 1.71 -3.01 -0.05
N VAL A 88 2.48 -2.45 -0.99
CA VAL A 88 3.08 -1.12 -0.86
C VAL A 88 2.09 -0.01 -1.23
N VAL A 89 1.61 -0.02 -2.48
CA VAL A 89 0.86 1.09 -3.09
C VAL A 89 -0.64 0.92 -2.96
N GLY A 90 -1.17 -0.26 -3.27
CA GLY A 90 -2.62 -0.51 -3.23
C GLY A 90 -3.22 -0.24 -1.84
N ARG A 91 -2.47 -0.62 -0.80
CA ARG A 91 -2.85 -0.39 0.60
C ARG A 91 -2.84 1.09 0.96
N VAL A 92 -1.75 1.83 0.73
CA VAL A 92 -1.69 3.27 1.07
C VAL A 92 -2.61 4.14 0.19
N LEU A 93 -2.91 3.67 -1.03
CA LEU A 93 -3.85 4.34 -1.93
C LEU A 93 -5.27 4.33 -1.38
N ALA A 94 -5.69 3.29 -0.66
CA ALA A 94 -7.04 3.19 -0.11
C ALA A 94 -7.43 4.35 0.82
N PRO A 95 -6.71 4.63 1.92
CA PRO A 95 -7.00 5.78 2.76
C PRO A 95 -6.71 7.10 2.04
N TYR A 96 -5.78 7.13 1.08
CA TYR A 96 -5.49 8.36 0.34
C TYR A 96 -6.69 8.76 -0.52
N ALA A 97 -7.14 7.86 -1.38
CA ALA A 97 -8.23 8.09 -2.31
C ALA A 97 -9.54 8.42 -1.57
N LEU A 98 -9.83 7.71 -0.47
CA LEU A 98 -11.08 7.86 0.27
C LEU A 98 -11.08 9.02 1.26
N GLU A 99 -9.99 9.20 2.01
CA GLU A 99 -9.97 10.06 3.20
C GLU A 99 -8.94 11.19 3.09
N GLY A 100 -7.98 11.12 2.17
CA GLY A 100 -6.88 12.09 2.12
C GLY A 100 -5.90 11.85 3.25
N ARG A 101 -5.73 10.58 3.64
CA ARG A 101 -4.83 10.14 4.70
C ARG A 101 -3.84 9.12 4.14
N VAL A 102 -2.60 9.13 4.59
CA VAL A 102 -1.59 8.14 4.20
C VAL A 102 -0.77 7.72 5.41
N TRP A 103 -0.51 6.43 5.55
CA TRP A 103 0.62 5.97 6.37
C TRP A 103 1.89 5.96 5.52
N ASP A 104 3.02 5.61 6.13
CA ASP A 104 4.29 5.52 5.43
C ASP A 104 4.46 4.17 4.70
N PRO A 105 4.47 4.14 3.34
CA PRO A 105 4.69 2.94 2.54
C PRO A 105 6.20 2.65 2.32
N GLY A 106 7.09 3.25 3.11
CA GLY A 106 8.54 3.11 3.01
C GLY A 106 9.04 1.70 3.31
N LEU A 107 10.18 1.37 2.69
CA LEU A 107 10.87 0.07 2.85
C LEU A 107 11.14 -0.28 4.32
N ASP A 108 11.51 0.73 5.08
CA ASP A 108 11.84 0.70 6.51
C ASP A 108 10.62 0.64 7.44
N ASN A 109 9.40 0.75 6.89
CA ASN A 109 8.17 0.68 7.68
C ASN A 109 7.33 -0.58 7.42
N LEU A 110 7.52 -1.22 6.27
CA LEU A 110 6.61 -2.27 5.80
C LEU A 110 6.99 -3.67 6.31
N TRP A 111 5.97 -4.34 6.85
CA TRP A 111 5.98 -5.76 7.18
C TRP A 111 4.96 -6.50 6.32
N LEU A 112 5.27 -7.73 5.95
CA LEU A 112 4.41 -8.58 5.13
C LEU A 112 4.10 -9.86 5.90
N HIS A 113 2.84 -10.27 5.86
CA HIS A 113 2.40 -11.54 6.40
C HIS A 113 2.25 -12.54 5.25
N GLN A 114 2.69 -13.78 5.48
CA GLN A 114 2.43 -14.91 4.59
C GLN A 114 1.38 -15.83 5.21
N ASP A 115 0.40 -16.25 4.42
CA ASP A 115 -0.59 -17.24 4.84
C ASP A 115 0.01 -18.67 4.89
N SER A 116 -0.85 -19.68 5.06
CA SER A 116 -0.42 -21.09 5.05
C SER A 116 0.03 -21.58 3.68
N ASP A 117 -0.42 -20.93 2.61
CA ASP A 117 -0.17 -21.32 1.23
C ASP A 117 1.09 -20.63 0.67
N GLY A 118 1.73 -19.82 1.50
CA GLY A 118 2.96 -19.09 1.17
C GLY A 118 2.71 -17.75 0.47
N CYS A 119 1.45 -17.34 0.32
CA CYS A 119 1.06 -16.11 -0.37
C CYS A 119 1.04 -14.91 0.58
N ILE A 120 1.23 -13.70 0.05
CA ILE A 120 1.01 -12.47 0.81
C ILE A 120 -0.49 -12.24 0.94
N ASP A 121 -1.03 -12.38 2.15
CA ASP A 121 -2.44 -12.10 2.46
C ASP A 121 -2.61 -10.78 3.23
N TRP A 122 -1.54 -10.27 3.88
CA TRP A 122 -1.61 -9.05 4.68
C TRP A 122 -0.30 -8.25 4.73
N ALA A 123 -0.41 -7.02 5.22
CA ALA A 123 0.72 -6.13 5.45
C ALA A 123 0.53 -5.36 6.76
N GLY A 124 1.63 -4.90 7.33
CA GLY A 124 1.68 -4.23 8.61
C GLY A 124 2.72 -3.12 8.59
N LEU A 125 2.62 -2.24 9.59
CA LEU A 125 3.49 -1.09 9.76
C LEU A 125 4.27 -1.20 11.07
N ALA A 126 5.53 -0.78 11.05
CA ALA A 126 6.34 -0.59 12.26
C ALA A 126 5.98 0.72 12.99
N ASP A 127 5.73 1.78 12.23
CA ASP A 127 5.26 3.10 12.65
C ASP A 127 3.89 3.36 12.01
N ASP A 128 2.88 3.49 12.86
CA ASP A 128 1.48 3.72 12.48
C ASP A 128 1.12 5.22 12.41
N THR A 129 2.10 6.11 12.51
CA THR A 129 1.92 7.57 12.37
C THR A 129 1.23 7.92 11.05
N LEU A 130 0.11 8.61 11.14
CA LEU A 130 -0.72 8.93 9.97
C LEU A 130 -0.42 10.33 9.46
N ARG A 131 -0.31 10.49 8.14
CA ARG A 131 -0.20 11.79 7.49
C ARG A 131 -1.58 12.20 7.01
N VAL A 132 -1.99 13.43 7.32
CA VAL A 132 -3.33 13.96 7.01
C VAL A 132 -3.23 15.36 6.40
N LEU A 133 -4.34 15.84 5.83
CA LEU A 133 -4.48 17.21 5.32
C LEU A 133 -4.91 18.18 6.45
N PRO A 134 -4.73 19.50 6.31
CA PRO A 134 -5.03 20.47 7.37
C PRO A 134 -6.50 20.46 7.82
N GLU A 135 -7.41 20.14 6.91
CA GLU A 135 -8.86 20.04 7.16
C GLU A 135 -9.29 18.71 7.81
N ASP A 136 -8.40 17.75 7.98
CA ASP A 136 -8.72 16.47 8.60
C ASP A 136 -9.02 16.65 10.10
N ARG A 137 -10.08 15.98 10.59
CA ARG A 137 -10.46 15.99 12.02
C ARG A 137 -9.38 15.49 12.98
N ALA A 138 -8.39 14.76 12.47
CA ALA A 138 -7.25 14.27 13.23
C ALA A 138 -6.07 15.26 13.25
N ALA A 139 -6.16 16.39 12.56
CA ALA A 139 -5.14 17.43 12.62
C ALA A 139 -4.95 17.91 14.06
N GLY A 140 -3.69 17.95 14.51
CA GLY A 140 -3.32 18.31 15.89
C GLY A 140 -3.45 17.17 16.91
N GLN A 141 -3.91 15.98 16.52
CA GLN A 141 -3.85 14.80 17.39
C GLN A 141 -2.43 14.23 17.48
N ARG A 142 -2.18 13.47 18.54
CA ARG A 142 -0.94 12.70 18.70
C ARG A 142 -0.82 11.64 17.60
N ASP A 143 0.40 11.31 17.19
CA ASP A 143 0.73 10.30 16.15
C ASP A 143 0.18 10.66 14.75
N VAL A 144 0.01 11.96 14.49
CA VAL A 144 -0.40 12.50 13.20
C VAL A 144 0.59 13.56 12.74
N VAL A 145 0.89 13.55 11.44
CA VAL A 145 1.68 14.57 10.74
C VAL A 145 0.77 15.28 9.75
N VAL A 146 0.64 16.60 9.86
CA VAL A 146 -0.13 17.39 8.91
C VAL A 146 0.76 17.77 7.73
N LEU A 147 0.36 17.38 6.52
CA LEU A 147 0.98 17.84 5.28
C LEU A 147 0.22 19.05 4.74
N PRO A 148 0.89 20.03 4.09
CA PRO A 148 0.28 21.31 3.77
C PRO A 148 -0.81 21.24 2.68
N CYS A 149 -0.76 20.25 1.80
CA CYS A 149 -1.73 20.07 0.72
C CYS A 149 -1.69 18.65 0.13
N GLU A 150 -2.68 18.31 -0.71
CA GLU A 150 -2.73 17.02 -1.43
C GLU A 150 -1.49 16.78 -2.30
N GLN A 151 -0.93 17.83 -2.91
CA GLN A 151 0.25 17.68 -3.73
C GLN A 151 1.49 17.29 -2.91
N ALA A 152 1.69 17.90 -1.74
CA ALA A 152 2.74 17.50 -0.82
C ALA A 152 2.55 16.05 -0.34
N MET A 153 1.30 15.65 -0.08
CA MET A 153 0.96 14.27 0.27
C MET A 153 1.28 13.27 -0.84
N ALA A 154 0.92 13.59 -2.09
CA ALA A 154 1.23 12.75 -3.24
C ALA A 154 2.75 12.59 -3.46
N VAL A 155 3.50 13.71 -3.42
CA VAL A 155 4.97 13.72 -3.56
C VAL A 155 5.62 12.89 -2.46
N TRP A 156 5.25 13.14 -1.20
CA TRP A 156 5.78 12.39 -0.07
C TRP A 156 5.48 10.89 -0.20
N THR A 157 4.24 10.52 -0.54
CA THR A 157 3.82 9.12 -0.70
C THR A 157 4.61 8.44 -1.82
N ALA A 158 4.79 9.10 -2.97
CA ALA A 158 5.54 8.57 -4.10
C ALA A 158 7.01 8.32 -3.73
N HIS A 159 7.66 9.27 -3.06
CA HIS A 159 9.06 9.11 -2.62
C HIS A 159 9.22 7.97 -1.61
N ARG A 160 8.31 7.85 -0.64
CA ARG A 160 8.35 6.77 0.35
C ARG A 160 8.08 5.42 -0.30
N ALA A 161 7.03 5.29 -1.11
CA ALA A 161 6.71 4.04 -1.80
C ALA A 161 7.85 3.60 -2.73
N ALA A 162 8.52 4.55 -3.38
CA ALA A 162 9.65 4.25 -4.25
C ALA A 162 10.81 3.56 -3.53
N THR A 163 11.03 3.82 -2.24
CA THR A 163 12.07 3.11 -1.48
C THR A 163 11.79 1.60 -1.44
N ALA A 164 10.55 1.20 -1.17
CA ALA A 164 10.13 -0.20 -1.14
C ALA A 164 10.07 -0.81 -2.54
N LEU A 165 9.47 -0.09 -3.49
CA LEU A 165 9.28 -0.57 -4.87
C LEU A 165 10.59 -0.79 -5.61
N ASN A 166 11.60 0.07 -5.41
CA ASN A 166 12.93 -0.16 -6.00
C ASN A 166 13.59 -1.43 -5.42
N ALA A 167 13.51 -1.63 -4.10
CA ALA A 167 14.08 -2.83 -3.46
C ALA A 167 13.36 -4.11 -3.92
N VAL A 168 12.05 -4.06 -4.09
CA VAL A 168 11.24 -5.16 -4.65
C VAL A 168 11.60 -5.42 -6.10
N HIS A 169 11.70 -4.40 -6.95
CA HIS A 169 12.07 -4.57 -8.36
C HIS A 169 13.46 -5.20 -8.51
N LEU A 170 14.42 -4.76 -7.70
CA LEU A 170 15.77 -5.32 -7.68
C LEU A 170 15.79 -6.80 -7.28
N ALA A 171 14.96 -7.20 -6.30
CA ALA A 171 14.85 -8.60 -5.89
C ALA A 171 14.17 -9.46 -6.96
N LEU A 172 13.11 -8.97 -7.61
CA LEU A 172 12.38 -9.72 -8.62
C LEU A 172 13.17 -9.92 -9.92
N ARG A 173 13.91 -8.90 -10.36
CA ARG A 173 14.69 -8.97 -11.60
C ARG A 173 15.86 -9.95 -11.54
N SER A 174 16.24 -10.44 -10.36
CA SER A 174 17.23 -11.52 -10.22
C SER A 174 16.61 -12.91 -10.41
N LEU A 175 15.27 -13.02 -10.37
CA LEU A 175 14.55 -14.29 -10.46
C LEU A 175 14.08 -14.59 -11.88
N ALA A 176 13.50 -13.58 -12.54
CA ALA A 176 13.09 -13.69 -13.94
C ALA A 176 13.16 -12.33 -14.65
N PRO A 177 13.18 -12.30 -16.00
CA PRO A 177 13.18 -11.05 -16.75
C PRO A 177 11.95 -10.19 -16.43
N LEU A 178 12.16 -9.08 -15.72
CA LEU A 178 11.15 -8.07 -15.44
C LEU A 178 11.74 -6.67 -15.64
N ASP A 179 11.46 -6.10 -16.81
CA ASP A 179 11.90 -4.75 -17.17
C ASP A 179 11.35 -3.70 -16.21
N ARG A 180 12.13 -2.62 -16.02
CA ARG A 180 11.75 -1.48 -15.17
C ARG A 180 10.45 -0.84 -15.65
N ASN A 181 10.28 -0.58 -16.94
CA ASN A 181 9.04 0.03 -17.43
C ASN A 181 7.84 -0.89 -17.20
N ARG A 182 8.01 -2.21 -17.39
CA ARG A 182 6.96 -3.20 -17.10
C ARG A 182 6.57 -3.23 -15.62
N PHE A 183 7.54 -3.25 -14.70
CA PHE A 183 7.27 -3.21 -13.27
C PHE A 183 6.51 -1.94 -12.85
N TRP A 184 6.98 -0.77 -13.28
CA TRP A 184 6.34 0.51 -12.95
C TRP A 184 4.99 0.70 -13.67
N ALA A 185 4.78 0.08 -14.84
CA ALA A 185 3.47 0.00 -15.47
C ALA A 185 2.44 -0.75 -14.61
N ILE A 186 2.86 -1.81 -13.91
CA ILE A 186 2.00 -2.52 -12.95
C ILE A 186 1.65 -1.59 -11.77
N VAL A 187 2.62 -0.84 -11.24
CA VAL A 187 2.38 0.19 -10.21
C VAL A 187 1.33 1.20 -10.68
N GLY A 188 1.49 1.74 -11.89
CA GLY A 188 0.54 2.68 -12.47
C GLY A 188 -0.87 2.10 -12.62
N ARG A 189 -0.97 0.86 -13.09
CA ARG A 189 -2.25 0.14 -13.20
C ARG A 189 -2.91 -0.04 -11.85
N THR A 190 -2.16 -0.43 -10.81
CA THR A 190 -2.67 -0.53 -9.43
C THR A 190 -3.28 0.80 -8.97
N VAL A 191 -2.63 1.93 -9.27
CA VAL A 191 -3.16 3.26 -8.92
C VAL A 191 -4.43 3.60 -9.69
N VAL A 192 -4.45 3.41 -11.01
CA VAL A 192 -5.62 3.70 -11.86
C VAL A 192 -6.82 2.83 -11.46
N THR A 193 -6.61 1.52 -11.35
CA THR A 193 -7.67 0.57 -10.99
C THR A 193 -8.17 0.83 -9.57
N GLY A 194 -7.27 1.06 -8.61
CA GLY A 194 -7.66 1.40 -7.24
C GLY A 194 -8.47 2.69 -7.16
N ALA A 195 -8.00 3.78 -7.79
CA ALA A 195 -8.70 5.06 -7.79
C ALA A 195 -10.11 5.00 -8.43
N ALA A 196 -10.33 4.05 -9.35
CA ALA A 196 -11.65 3.80 -9.95
C ALA A 196 -12.55 2.94 -9.05
N GLN A 197 -11.99 1.93 -8.37
CA GLN A 197 -12.75 0.93 -7.60
C GLN A 197 -13.04 1.35 -6.16
N LEU A 198 -12.03 1.87 -5.45
CA LEU A 198 -12.13 2.27 -4.05
C LEU A 198 -13.33 3.19 -3.73
N PRO A 199 -13.62 4.27 -4.48
CA PRO A 199 -14.77 5.12 -4.18
C PRO A 199 -16.11 4.38 -4.32
N VAL A 200 -16.19 3.33 -5.14
CA VAL A 200 -17.39 2.48 -5.24
C VAL A 200 -17.56 1.64 -3.97
N LEU A 201 -16.47 1.06 -3.47
CA LEU A 201 -16.46 0.25 -2.26
C LEU A 201 -16.71 1.08 -0.99
N GLY A 202 -16.12 2.28 -0.91
CA GLY A 202 -16.19 3.15 0.26
C GLY A 202 -17.31 4.19 0.24
N GLY A 203 -18.17 4.20 -0.78
CA GLY A 203 -19.24 5.20 -0.92
C GLY A 203 -18.72 6.65 -1.03
N ALA A 204 -17.53 6.84 -1.60
CA ALA A 204 -16.85 8.13 -1.67
C ALA A 204 -16.95 8.79 -3.05
N SER A 205 -16.53 10.05 -3.14
CA SER A 205 -16.50 10.81 -4.39
C SER A 205 -15.52 10.20 -5.41
N ARG A 206 -16.04 9.66 -6.52
CA ARG A 206 -15.24 9.17 -7.65
C ARG A 206 -14.30 10.23 -8.21
N ARG A 207 -14.76 11.48 -8.28
CA ARG A 207 -13.96 12.61 -8.77
C ARG A 207 -12.77 12.90 -7.85
N THR A 208 -12.98 12.86 -6.53
CA THR A 208 -11.92 13.09 -5.54
C THR A 208 -10.90 11.96 -5.59
N ALA A 209 -11.35 10.71 -5.61
CA ALA A 209 -10.47 9.55 -5.73
C ALA A 209 -9.64 9.58 -7.02
N ALA A 210 -10.26 9.89 -8.16
CA ALA A 210 -9.57 10.03 -9.44
C ALA A 210 -8.51 11.15 -9.42
N ARG A 211 -8.85 12.33 -8.87
CA ARG A 211 -7.89 13.44 -8.71
C ARG A 211 -6.68 13.03 -7.88
N ARG A 212 -6.91 12.37 -6.73
CA ARG A 212 -5.83 11.91 -5.84
C ARG A 212 -4.98 10.83 -6.49
N GLY A 213 -5.60 9.86 -7.18
CA GLY A 213 -4.89 8.85 -7.97
C GLY A 213 -4.00 9.49 -9.05
N GLN A 214 -4.53 10.47 -9.79
CA GLN A 214 -3.76 11.22 -10.78
C GLN A 214 -2.60 11.99 -10.14
N ALA A 215 -2.82 12.68 -9.01
CA ALA A 215 -1.76 13.39 -8.30
C ALA A 215 -0.61 12.45 -7.87
N LEU A 216 -0.94 11.22 -7.44
CA LEU A 216 0.08 10.21 -7.10
C LEU A 216 0.84 9.72 -8.34
N LEU A 217 0.17 9.49 -9.46
CA LEU A 217 0.84 9.16 -10.73
C LEU A 217 1.77 10.28 -11.20
N ASP A 218 1.32 11.53 -11.09
CA ASP A 218 2.10 12.70 -11.45
C ASP A 218 3.34 12.83 -10.56
N ALA A 219 3.20 12.57 -9.26
CA ALA A 219 4.31 12.53 -8.32
C ALA A 219 5.34 11.44 -8.66
N PHE A 220 4.90 10.24 -9.03
CA PHE A 220 5.82 9.19 -9.51
C PHE A 220 6.56 9.60 -10.79
N VAL A 221 5.86 10.19 -11.76
CA VAL A 221 6.46 10.67 -13.01
C VAL A 221 7.48 11.79 -12.73
N ALA A 222 7.13 12.76 -11.90
CA ALA A 222 8.03 13.84 -11.48
C ALA A 222 9.28 13.31 -10.76
N ALA A 223 9.15 12.20 -10.01
CA ALA A 223 10.26 11.50 -9.39
C ALA A 223 11.03 10.56 -10.34
N GLY A 224 10.71 10.52 -11.64
CA GLY A 224 11.44 9.76 -12.66
C GLY A 224 11.00 8.31 -12.84
N TYR A 225 9.81 7.94 -12.34
CA TYR A 225 9.27 6.57 -12.46
C TYR A 225 8.25 6.44 -13.61
N PRO A 226 8.43 5.47 -14.52
CA PRO A 226 7.63 5.34 -15.73
C PRO A 226 6.29 4.63 -15.48
N VAL A 227 5.45 5.19 -14.60
CA VAL A 227 4.15 4.60 -14.21
C VAL A 227 3.05 4.70 -15.27
N ARG A 228 3.32 5.35 -16.41
CA ARG A 228 2.34 5.55 -17.50
C ARG A 228 2.54 4.59 -18.69
N GLY A 229 3.51 3.67 -18.65
CA GLY A 229 3.65 2.61 -19.67
C GLY A 229 2.48 1.62 -19.55
N LEU A 230 1.73 1.26 -20.60
CA LEU A 230 2.08 0.44 -21.76
C LEU A 230 1.39 0.92 -23.06
N ALA A 231 0.89 2.16 -23.10
CA ALA A 231 0.16 2.70 -24.26
C ALA A 231 1.01 2.83 -25.56
N GLY A 232 2.30 2.51 -25.53
CA GLY A 232 3.24 2.65 -26.66
C GLY A 232 3.88 1.36 -27.19
N LEU A 233 3.55 0.17 -26.67
CA LEU A 233 4.12 -1.12 -27.15
C LEU A 233 3.16 -1.91 -28.05
N GLY A 234 2.06 -1.29 -28.48
CA GLY A 234 1.06 -1.88 -29.38
C GLY A 234 1.23 -1.50 -30.86
N GLN A 235 2.33 -0.85 -31.26
CA GLN A 235 2.66 -0.74 -32.68
C GLN A 235 3.59 -1.88 -33.06
N PRO A 236 3.15 -2.84 -33.89
CA PRO A 236 4.07 -3.76 -34.53
C PRO A 236 5.02 -2.93 -35.38
N SER A 237 6.33 -3.09 -35.17
CA SER A 237 7.32 -2.67 -36.16
C SER A 237 7.05 -3.43 -37.45
N LEU A 238 6.94 -2.69 -38.56
CA LEU A 238 6.77 -3.18 -39.92
C LEU A 238 7.80 -4.27 -40.27
#